data_AF-A0A6P6DL47-F1
#
_entry.id   AF-A0A6P6DL47-F1
#
_cell.length_a   1.000
_cell.length_b   1.000
_cell.length_c   1.000
_cell.angle_alpha   90.00
_cell.angle_beta   90.00
_cell.angle_gamma   90.00
#
_symmetry.space_group_name_H-M   'P 1'
#
loop_
_entity.id
_entity.type
_entity.pdbx_description
1 polymer ?
#
loop_
_entity_poly.entity_id
_entity_poly.type
_entity_poly.pdbx_seq_one_letter_code
_entity_poly.pdbx_strand_id
1 'polypeptide(L)'
;MGTPRESCHPRGLAGIESTITKGTNEIAPKVEDACTVRTLEPGTLEKLVNYLVPAQRCGDPFFVPAFLATYRRFATTGQVLDLLFRRYEFFHPNSEEDQQSKSALSSFLETWLRQYPRDFCQGPDLACVKQLLTYALINLPNSEIISEVCRLLNQRETH
;
A
#
# COMPACT_ATOMS: atom_id res chain seq x y z
N MET A 1 32.44 21.42 1.98
CA MET A 1 31.17 22.18 1.96
C MET A 1 30.17 21.40 2.77
N GLY A 2 29.93 21.82 4.02
CA GLY A 2 28.98 21.19 4.93
C GLY A 2 27.58 21.78 4.75
N THR A 3 26.57 20.94 4.80
CA THR A 3 25.15 21.31 4.78
C THR A 3 24.74 21.93 6.14
N PRO A 4 23.94 23.01 6.17
CA PRO A 4 23.25 23.41 7.39
C PRO A 4 21.97 22.59 7.56
N ARG A 5 21.84 21.98 8.73
CA ARG A 5 20.67 21.26 9.21
C ARG A 5 19.69 22.28 9.79
N GLU A 6 18.67 22.65 9.02
CA GLU A 6 17.65 23.59 9.47
C GLU A 6 16.67 22.89 10.43
N SER A 7 16.50 23.53 11.58
CA SER A 7 15.85 23.06 12.80
C SER A 7 14.35 23.35 12.77
N CYS A 8 13.52 22.34 13.05
CA CYS A 8 12.09 22.55 13.32
C CYS A 8 11.90 23.10 14.75
N HIS A 9 11.61 24.40 14.87
CA HIS A 9 11.09 25.00 16.10
C HIS A 9 9.55 25.01 16.07
N PRO A 10 8.85 24.55 17.13
CA PRO A 10 7.50 24.99 17.40
C PRO A 10 7.53 26.21 18.35
N ARG A 11 6.88 27.29 17.91
CA ARG A 11 6.71 28.55 18.65
C ARG A 11 5.23 28.68 19.05
N GLY A 12 4.98 28.96 20.33
CA GLY A 12 3.77 29.68 20.76
C GLY A 12 2.80 28.94 21.68
N LEU A 13 2.99 29.11 22.99
CA LEU A 13 1.98 28.94 24.04
C LEU A 13 1.12 30.21 24.14
N ALA A 14 -0.20 30.03 24.15
CA ALA A 14 -1.21 30.86 24.83
C ALA A 14 -2.45 29.94 24.92
N GLY A 15 -3.04 29.59 26.06
CA GLY A 15 -3.23 30.33 27.29
C GLY A 15 -4.75 30.44 27.49
N ILE A 16 -5.33 29.58 28.33
CA ILE A 16 -6.58 29.85 29.07
C ILE A 16 -6.66 28.92 30.29
N GLU A 17 -6.53 29.51 31.49
CA GLU A 17 -7.05 28.93 32.73
C GLU A 17 -8.56 29.14 32.81
N SER A 18 -9.28 28.14 33.32
CA SER A 18 -10.52 28.35 34.08
C SER A 18 -10.86 27.11 34.93
N THR A 19 -10.55 27.25 36.22
CA THR A 19 -11.36 26.93 37.41
C THR A 19 -12.36 25.76 37.37
N ILE A 20 -11.99 24.71 38.13
CA ILE A 20 -12.74 23.98 39.19
C ILE A 20 -14.28 23.90 39.06
N THR A 21 -14.81 22.66 38.98
CA THR A 21 -15.82 22.14 39.92
C THR A 21 -15.81 20.61 40.00
N LYS A 22 -15.74 20.13 41.23
CA LYS A 22 -15.82 18.74 41.71
C LYS A 22 -17.23 18.17 41.46
N GLY A 23 -17.31 16.96 40.92
CA GLY A 23 -18.56 16.20 40.78
C GLY A 23 -18.27 14.72 40.52
N THR A 24 -18.23 13.95 41.60
CA THR A 24 -18.21 12.48 41.59
C THR A 24 -19.45 11.98 40.87
N ASN A 25 -19.29 11.15 39.83
CA ASN A 25 -20.26 10.10 39.54
C ASN A 25 -19.60 8.97 38.74
N GLU A 26 -19.69 7.81 39.36
CA GLU A 26 -19.36 6.47 38.92
C GLU A 26 -20.09 6.11 37.63
N ILE A 27 -19.36 5.80 36.56
CA ILE A 27 -19.90 5.06 35.41
C ILE A 27 -18.81 4.10 34.94
N ALA A 28 -19.07 2.80 35.11
CA ALA A 28 -18.25 1.70 34.65
C ALA A 28 -17.86 1.86 33.16
N PRO A 29 -16.64 1.46 32.74
CA PRO A 29 -16.35 1.35 31.32
C PRO A 29 -17.16 0.17 30.77
N LYS A 30 -18.28 0.52 30.15
CA LYS A 30 -19.01 -0.33 29.22
C LYS A 30 -18.01 -0.70 28.12
N VAL A 31 -17.55 -1.96 28.16
CA VAL A 31 -16.77 -2.57 27.08
C VAL A 31 -17.75 -2.74 25.91
N GLU A 32 -17.97 -1.65 25.19
CA GLU A 32 -18.62 -1.69 23.90
C GLU A 32 -17.58 -2.10 22.87
N ASP A 33 -17.62 -3.39 22.59
CA ASP A 33 -17.18 -4.01 21.35
C ASP A 33 -17.71 -3.17 20.19
N ALA A 34 -16.85 -2.33 19.66
CA ALA A 34 -17.10 -1.64 18.40
C ALA A 34 -16.03 -2.12 17.44
N CYS A 35 -16.23 -3.33 16.89
CA CYS A 35 -15.75 -3.67 15.55
C CYS A 35 -16.44 -2.76 14.52
N THR A 36 -16.23 -1.45 14.65
CA THR A 36 -16.50 -0.51 13.57
C THR A 36 -15.36 -0.67 12.61
N VAL A 37 -15.60 -1.47 11.57
CA VAL A 37 -14.80 -1.45 10.34
C VAL A 37 -14.91 -0.01 9.83
N ARG A 38 -13.96 0.83 10.23
CA ARG A 38 -13.76 2.16 9.66
C ARG A 38 -13.32 1.91 8.23
N THR A 39 -14.28 1.90 7.31
CA THR A 39 -14.01 1.94 5.87
C THR A 39 -13.04 3.09 5.65
N LEU A 40 -11.85 2.79 5.13
CA LEU A 40 -10.88 3.83 4.83
C LEU A 40 -11.51 4.79 3.82
N GLU A 41 -11.39 6.09 4.07
CA GLU A 41 -11.79 7.08 3.09
C GLU A 41 -11.05 6.81 1.76
N PRO A 42 -11.73 6.88 0.60
CA PRO A 42 -11.14 6.56 -0.71
C PRO A 42 -9.81 7.29 -0.96
N GLY A 43 -9.73 8.58 -0.60
CA GLY A 43 -8.51 9.38 -0.75
C GLY A 43 -7.38 9.02 0.21
N THR A 44 -7.64 8.22 1.25
CA THR A 44 -6.60 7.71 2.15
C THR A 44 -5.95 6.44 1.57
N LEU A 45 -6.74 5.55 0.96
CA LEU A 45 -6.20 4.37 0.27
C LEU A 45 -5.29 4.78 -0.88
N GLU A 46 -5.71 5.75 -1.70
CA GLU A 46 -4.91 6.27 -2.82
C GLU A 46 -3.55 6.80 -2.34
N LYS A 47 -3.50 7.54 -1.24
CA LYS A 47 -2.25 8.05 -0.65
C LYS A 47 -1.32 6.92 -0.21
N LEU A 48 -1.86 5.89 0.44
CA LEU A 48 -1.07 4.73 0.87
C LEU A 48 -0.51 3.98 -0.34
N VAL A 49 -1.34 3.72 -1.34
CA VAL A 49 -0.94 3.03 -2.56
C VAL A 49 0.10 3.82 -3.35
N ASN A 50 -0.08 5.14 -3.47
CA ASN A 50 0.88 6.03 -4.12
C ASN A 50 2.22 6.08 -3.39
N TYR A 51 2.27 5.76 -2.10
CA TYR A 51 3.49 5.70 -1.31
C TYR A 51 4.20 4.34 -1.37
N LEU A 52 3.55 3.27 -1.87
CA LEU A 52 4.14 1.93 -1.92
C LEU A 52 5.42 1.86 -2.76
N VAL A 53 5.39 2.37 -3.99
CA VAL A 53 6.55 2.32 -4.88
C VAL A 53 7.68 3.23 -4.38
N PRO A 54 7.43 4.47 -3.93
CA PRO A 54 8.46 5.27 -3.25
C PRO A 54 9.06 4.57 -2.02
N ALA A 55 8.25 3.95 -1.17
CA ALA A 55 8.72 3.21 0.00
C ALA A 55 9.57 2.00 -0.40
N GLN A 56 9.15 1.26 -1.44
CA GLN A 56 9.93 0.14 -2.00
C GLN A 56 11.27 0.62 -2.57
N ARG A 57 11.31 1.76 -3.28
CA ARG A 57 12.55 2.38 -3.78
C ARG A 57 13.49 2.78 -2.65
N CYS A 58 12.94 3.33 -1.57
CA CYS A 58 13.70 3.74 -0.40
C CYS A 58 14.16 2.54 0.45
N GLY A 59 13.61 1.35 0.19
CA GLY A 59 13.88 0.14 0.98
C GLY A 59 13.28 0.21 2.38
N ASP A 60 12.12 0.86 2.53
CA ASP A 60 11.46 0.99 3.82
C ASP A 60 11.08 -0.39 4.38
N PRO A 61 11.64 -0.82 5.54
CA PRO A 61 11.44 -2.15 6.06
C PRO A 61 10.10 -2.31 6.82
N PHE A 62 9.32 -1.24 6.99
CA PHE A 62 8.11 -1.22 7.80
C PHE A 62 6.84 -1.02 6.96
N PHE A 63 6.81 -0.01 6.09
CA PHE A 63 5.62 0.41 5.37
C PHE A 63 5.10 -0.66 4.43
N VAL A 64 5.94 -1.19 3.54
CA VAL A 64 5.54 -2.20 2.55
C VAL A 64 5.04 -3.48 3.24
N PRO A 65 5.76 -4.06 4.22
CA PRO A 65 5.26 -5.22 4.96
C PRO A 65 3.98 -4.94 5.75
N ALA A 66 3.89 -3.80 6.45
CA ALA A 66 2.72 -3.44 7.24
C ALA A 66 1.49 -3.23 6.35
N PHE A 67 1.66 -2.58 5.19
CA PHE A 67 0.60 -2.43 4.21
C PHE A 67 0.14 -3.79 3.70
N LEU A 68 1.05 -4.64 3.20
CA LEU A 68 0.71 -5.98 2.69
C LEU A 68 0.06 -6.89 3.75
N ALA A 69 0.39 -6.72 5.02
CA ALA A 69 -0.23 -7.47 6.12
C ALA A 69 -1.66 -7.01 6.41
N THR A 70 -1.98 -5.72 6.25
CA THR A 70 -3.21 -5.14 6.81
C THR A 70 -4.22 -4.62 5.78
N TYR A 71 -3.82 -4.37 4.53
CA TYR A 71 -4.68 -3.72 3.53
C TYR A 71 -6.01 -4.44 3.29
N ARG A 72 -6.03 -5.78 3.40
CA ARG A 72 -7.24 -6.61 3.24
C ARG A 72 -8.37 -6.26 4.20
N ARG A 73 -8.07 -5.56 5.30
CA ARG A 73 -9.07 -5.09 6.26
C ARG A 73 -9.90 -3.93 5.72
N PHE A 74 -9.40 -3.24 4.69
CA PHE A 74 -9.98 -1.98 4.22
C PHE A 74 -9.97 -1.81 2.69
N ALA A 75 -9.36 -2.71 1.94
CA ALA A 75 -9.28 -2.67 0.49
C ALA A 75 -9.19 -4.09 -0.11
N THR A 76 -9.54 -4.22 -1.39
CA THR A 76 -9.35 -5.46 -2.16
C THR A 76 -8.05 -5.43 -2.96
N THR A 77 -7.52 -6.61 -3.32
CA THR A 77 -6.37 -6.74 -4.22
C THR A 77 -6.58 -5.97 -5.52
N GLY A 78 -7.78 -6.10 -6.11
CA GLY A 78 -8.15 -5.38 -7.34
C GLY A 78 -8.04 -3.87 -7.17
N GLN A 79 -8.61 -3.30 -6.11
CA GLN A 79 -8.53 -1.86 -5.84
C GLN A 79 -7.08 -1.36 -5.72
N VAL A 80 -6.21 -2.11 -5.03
CA VAL A 80 -4.80 -1.75 -4.90
C VAL A 80 -4.09 -1.82 -6.26
N LEU A 81 -4.36 -2.86 -7.06
CA LEU A 81 -3.80 -3.01 -8.41
C LEU A 81 -4.29 -1.91 -9.35
N ASP A 82 -5.57 -1.58 -9.35
CA ASP A 82 -6.15 -0.50 -10.15
C ASP A 82 -5.48 0.85 -9.86
N LEU A 83 -5.27 1.15 -8.57
CA LEU A 83 -4.62 2.39 -8.15
C LEU A 83 -3.14 2.42 -8.54
N LEU A 84 -2.42 1.31 -8.37
CA LEU A 84 -1.03 1.20 -8.83
C LEU A 84 -0.94 1.35 -10.35
N PHE A 85 -1.76 0.62 -11.10
CA PHE A 85 -1.70 0.62 -12.56
C PHE A 85 -2.14 1.95 -13.14
N ARG A 86 -3.14 2.63 -12.56
CA ARG A 86 -3.50 4.00 -12.94
C ARG A 86 -2.35 4.97 -12.69
N ARG A 87 -1.64 4.85 -11.57
CA ARG A 87 -0.53 5.74 -11.25
C ARG A 87 0.70 5.51 -12.14
N TYR A 88 0.86 4.29 -12.63
CA TYR A 88 1.99 3.82 -13.42
C TYR A 88 1.54 3.35 -14.82
N GLU A 89 0.50 3.95 -15.38
CA GLU A 89 -0.04 3.59 -16.70
C GLU A 89 0.85 4.07 -17.85
N PHE A 90 1.57 5.17 -17.61
CA PHE A 90 2.40 5.82 -18.59
C PHE A 90 3.79 6.10 -18.00
N PHE A 91 4.82 5.69 -18.73
CA PHE A 91 6.21 5.93 -18.38
C PHE A 91 6.91 6.63 -19.52
N HIS A 92 7.70 7.65 -19.19
CA HIS A 92 8.51 8.36 -20.16
C HIS A 92 9.75 7.50 -20.50
N PRO A 93 10.00 7.17 -21.78
CA PRO A 93 11.07 6.23 -22.17
C PRO A 93 12.48 6.69 -21.78
N ASN A 94 12.69 7.99 -21.60
CA ASN A 94 13.99 8.60 -21.28
C ASN A 94 14.10 9.10 -19.83
N SER A 95 13.12 8.79 -18.98
CA SER A 95 13.15 9.20 -17.57
C SER A 95 13.79 8.11 -16.71
N GLU A 96 14.93 8.45 -16.10
CA GLU A 96 15.59 7.57 -15.14
C GLU A 96 14.69 7.31 -13.92
N GLU A 97 13.94 8.31 -13.48
CA GLU A 97 13.00 8.19 -12.37
C GLU A 97 11.89 7.19 -12.67
N ASP A 98 11.39 7.18 -13.90
CA ASP A 98 10.38 6.22 -14.35
C ASP A 98 10.96 4.82 -14.44
N GLN A 99 12.20 4.68 -14.89
CA GLN A 99 12.87 3.38 -14.92
C GLN A 99 13.10 2.82 -13.51
N GLN A 100 13.50 3.67 -12.56
CA GLN A 100 13.62 3.28 -11.14
C GLN A 100 12.25 2.93 -10.54
N SER A 101 11.20 3.68 -10.91
CA SER A 101 9.83 3.40 -10.47
C SER A 101 9.29 2.10 -11.05
N LYS A 102 9.57 1.78 -12.32
CA LYS A 102 9.25 0.48 -12.94
C LYS A 102 9.92 -0.67 -12.20
N SER A 103 11.21 -0.55 -11.94
CA SER A 103 11.97 -1.59 -11.24
C SER A 103 11.44 -1.83 -9.83
N ALA A 104 11.14 -0.76 -9.09
CA ALA A 104 10.57 -0.90 -7.75
C ALA A 104 9.13 -1.41 -7.77
N LEU A 105 8.32 -1.00 -8.74
CA LEU A 105 6.97 -1.54 -8.92
C LEU A 105 7.02 -3.04 -9.21
N SER A 106 7.88 -3.50 -10.12
CA SER A 106 8.04 -4.94 -10.41
C SER A 106 8.53 -5.68 -9.16
N SER A 107 9.55 -5.18 -8.47
CA SER A 107 10.05 -5.78 -7.23
C SER A 107 8.96 -5.90 -6.14
N PHE A 108 8.14 -4.85 -5.98
CA PHE A 108 7.02 -4.86 -5.06
C PHE A 108 5.97 -5.92 -5.46
N LEU A 109 5.55 -5.94 -6.72
CA LEU A 109 4.53 -6.87 -7.21
C LEU A 109 5.02 -8.33 -7.13
N GLU A 110 6.29 -8.58 -7.44
CA GLU A 110 6.93 -9.89 -7.30
C GLU A 110 6.95 -10.33 -5.83
N THR A 111 7.33 -9.44 -4.93
CA THR A 111 7.34 -9.69 -3.48
C THR A 111 5.93 -9.99 -2.98
N TRP A 112 4.94 -9.23 -3.43
CA TRP A 112 3.55 -9.42 -3.06
C TRP A 112 3.00 -10.76 -3.55
N LEU A 113 3.27 -11.14 -4.81
CA LEU A 113 2.89 -12.45 -5.35
C LEU A 113 3.55 -13.61 -4.59
N ARG A 114 4.84 -13.50 -4.26
CA ARG A 114 5.58 -14.55 -3.55
C ARG A 114 5.07 -14.74 -2.12
N GLN A 115 4.84 -13.64 -1.40
CA GLN A 115 4.45 -13.71 0.02
C GLN A 115 2.95 -13.96 0.20
N TYR A 116 2.11 -13.44 -0.68
CA TYR A 116 0.65 -13.52 -0.56
C TYR A 116 -0.02 -13.96 -1.87
N PRO A 117 0.31 -15.16 -2.40
CA PRO A 117 -0.27 -15.64 -3.67
C PRO A 117 -1.79 -15.79 -3.62
N ARG A 118 -2.36 -16.00 -2.42
CA ARG A 118 -3.81 -16.11 -2.21
C ARG A 118 -4.57 -14.83 -2.55
N ASP A 119 -3.92 -13.66 -2.49
CA ASP A 119 -4.56 -12.37 -2.73
C ASP A 119 -5.00 -12.19 -4.18
N PHE A 120 -4.20 -12.72 -5.11
CA PHE A 120 -4.42 -12.56 -6.54
C PHE A 120 -5.43 -13.56 -7.08
N CYS A 121 -5.55 -14.70 -6.40
CA CYS A 121 -6.40 -15.78 -6.84
C CYS A 121 -7.72 -15.87 -6.08
N GLN A 122 -8.20 -14.73 -5.58
CA GLN A 122 -9.53 -14.62 -5.03
C GLN A 122 -10.54 -14.57 -6.19
N GLY A 123 -11.48 -15.52 -6.21
CA GLY A 123 -12.55 -15.59 -7.21
C GLY A 123 -12.31 -16.61 -8.34
N PRO A 124 -13.38 -17.05 -9.01
CA PRO A 124 -13.33 -18.13 -10.01
C PRO A 124 -12.61 -17.73 -11.31
N ASP A 125 -12.56 -16.43 -11.64
CA ASP A 125 -12.04 -15.95 -12.92
C ASP A 125 -10.57 -15.47 -12.86
N LEU A 126 -9.95 -15.50 -11.67
CA LEU A 126 -8.57 -15.03 -11.46
C LEU A 126 -8.32 -13.61 -12.02
N ALA A 127 -9.34 -12.74 -11.93
CA ALA A 127 -9.33 -11.42 -12.54
C ALA A 127 -8.08 -10.60 -12.16
N CYS A 128 -7.67 -10.62 -10.89
CA CYS A 128 -6.46 -9.90 -10.43
C CYS A 128 -5.18 -10.46 -11.06
N VAL A 129 -5.07 -11.78 -11.23
CA VAL A 129 -3.91 -12.41 -11.91
C VAL A 129 -3.87 -12.00 -13.39
N LYS A 130 -5.02 -12.08 -14.08
CA LYS A 130 -5.13 -11.71 -15.50
C LYS A 130 -4.81 -10.22 -15.70
N GLN A 131 -5.36 -9.35 -14.86
CA GLN A 131 -5.10 -7.91 -14.87
C GLN A 131 -3.60 -7.61 -14.70
N LEU A 132 -2.95 -8.27 -13.72
CA LEU A 132 -1.52 -8.13 -13.50
C LEU A 132 -0.70 -8.63 -14.70
N LEU A 133 -1.06 -9.76 -15.30
CA LEU A 133 -0.39 -10.30 -16.48
C LEU A 133 -0.48 -9.34 -17.67
N THR A 134 -1.67 -8.83 -17.97
CA THR A 134 -1.89 -7.87 -19.05
C THR A 134 -1.08 -6.59 -18.83
N TYR A 135 -1.09 -6.06 -17.60
CA TYR A 135 -0.31 -4.88 -17.28
C TYR A 135 1.20 -5.13 -17.43
N ALA A 136 1.70 -6.25 -16.92
CA ALA A 136 3.11 -6.61 -16.96
C ALA A 136 3.64 -6.78 -18.38
N LEU A 137 2.88 -7.42 -19.28
CA LEU A 137 3.27 -7.60 -20.68
C LEU A 137 3.48 -6.27 -21.41
N ILE A 138 2.73 -5.23 -21.03
CA ILE A 138 2.78 -3.91 -21.66
C ILE A 138 3.85 -3.03 -21.00
N ASN A 139 3.86 -2.97 -19.67
CA ASN A 139 4.64 -1.97 -18.92
C ASN A 139 5.94 -2.50 -18.32
N LEU A 140 6.03 -3.82 -18.08
CA LEU A 140 7.13 -4.48 -17.38
C LEU A 140 7.63 -5.74 -18.13
N PRO A 141 7.83 -5.71 -19.47
CA PRO A 141 8.07 -6.92 -20.27
C PRO A 141 9.38 -7.65 -19.94
N ASN A 142 10.35 -6.94 -19.35
CA ASN A 142 11.68 -7.48 -19.03
C ASN A 142 11.81 -7.92 -17.56
N SER A 143 10.74 -7.87 -16.78
CA SER A 143 10.76 -8.24 -15.35
C SER A 143 10.30 -9.68 -15.12
N GLU A 144 10.74 -10.26 -14.01
CA GLU A 144 10.39 -11.64 -13.63
C GLU A 144 8.93 -11.79 -13.15
N ILE A 145 8.18 -10.68 -13.10
CA ILE A 145 6.78 -10.70 -12.73
C ILE A 145 5.95 -11.63 -13.62
N ILE A 146 6.25 -11.70 -14.93
CA ILE A 146 5.53 -12.56 -15.87
C ILE A 146 5.79 -14.02 -15.51
N SER A 147 7.05 -14.38 -15.28
CA SER A 147 7.46 -15.72 -14.83
C SER A 147 6.73 -16.11 -13.54
N GLU A 148 6.61 -15.18 -12.58
CA GLU A 148 5.94 -15.44 -11.30
C GLU A 148 4.42 -15.58 -11.41
N VAL A 149 3.79 -14.78 -12.26
CA VAL A 149 2.36 -14.93 -12.56
C VAL A 149 2.09 -16.27 -13.25
N CYS A 150 2.90 -16.65 -14.24
CA CYS A 150 2.80 -17.95 -14.90
C CYS A 150 3.01 -19.12 -13.93
N ARG A 151 4.01 -19.02 -13.03
CA ARG A 151 4.23 -20.01 -11.97
C ARG A 151 2.99 -20.16 -11.08
N LEU A 152 2.37 -19.05 -10.69
CA LEU A 152 1.17 -19.06 -9.85
C LEU A 152 -0.04 -19.69 -10.57
N LEU A 153 -0.20 -19.45 -11.87
CA LEU A 153 -1.23 -20.08 -12.69
C LEU A 153 -1.02 -21.60 -12.80
N ASN A 154 0.19 -22.04 -13.15
CA ASN A 154 0.52 -23.45 -13.31
C ASN A 154 0.35 -24.25 -12.00
N GLN A 155 0.63 -23.64 -10.84
CA GLN A 155 0.43 -24.28 -9.52
C GLN A 155 -1.04 -24.57 -9.22
N ARG A 156 -1.98 -23.89 -9.88
CA ARG A 156 -3.42 -24.08 -9.66
C ARG A 156 -4.04 -25.12 -10.58
N GLU A 157 -3.45 -25.38 -11.74
CA GLU A 157 -3.93 -26.39 -12.68
C GLU A 157 -3.58 -27.83 -12.24
N THR A 158 -2.73 -28.00 -11.22
CA THR A 158 -2.29 -29.32 -10.74
C THR A 158 -3.21 -29.94 -9.67
N HIS A 159 -4.40 -29.38 -9.42
CA HIS A 159 -5.37 -29.86 -8.44
C HIS A 159 -6.80 -29.81 -8.98
#